data_AF-A0A419JF29-F1
#
_entry.id   AF-A0A419JF29-F1
#
_cell.length_a   1.000
_cell.length_b   1.000
_cell.length_c   1.000
_cell.angle_alpha   90.00
_cell.angle_beta   90.00
_cell.angle_gamma   90.00
#
_symmetry.space_group_name_H-M   'P 1'
#
loop_
_entity.id
_entity.type
_entity.pdbx_description
1 polymer ?
#
loop_
_entity_poly.entity_id
_entity_poly.type
_entity_poly.pdbx_seq_one_letter_code
_entity_poly.pdbx_strand_id
1 'polypeptide(L)' 'MTDMIRMLNKDYDLTVIDETELADIMKDICETYLMCRYEVSTATLDVWDSIERVSKEIVRRSRTIKSEAR' A
#
# COMPACT_ATOMS: atom_id res chain seq x y z
N MET A 1 7.17 -13.36 -5.68
CA MET A 1 8.19 -12.42 -6.21
C MET A 1 7.55 -11.39 -7.15
N THR A 2 6.56 -11.79 -7.98
CA THR A 2 5.80 -10.90 -8.88
C THR A 2 4.99 -9.83 -8.14
N ASP A 3 4.48 -10.13 -6.94
CA ASP A 3 3.63 -9.19 -6.16
C ASP A 3 4.43 -8.03 -5.57
N MET A 4 5.66 -8.31 -5.13
CA MET A 4 6.57 -7.31 -4.54
C MET A 4 6.93 -6.19 -5.52
N ILE A 5 7.02 -6.51 -6.83
CA ILE A 5 7.25 -5.53 -7.90
C ILE A 5 6.05 -4.60 -8.07
N ARG A 6 4.81 -5.11 -7.94
CA ARG A 6 3.59 -4.29 -8.03
C ARG A 6 3.48 -3.30 -6.89
N MET A 7 3.86 -3.71 -5.67
CA MET A 7 3.74 -2.90 -4.46
C MET A 7 4.72 -1.72 -4.39
N LEU A 8 5.90 -1.87 -4.99
CA LEU A 8 6.91 -0.81 -5.09
C LEU A 8 6.77 0.03 -6.37
N ASN A 9 5.90 -0.39 -7.30
CA ASN A 9 5.65 0.37 -8.51
C ASN A 9 4.76 1.59 -8.22
N LYS A 10 5.35 2.79 -8.26
CA LYS A 10 4.65 4.06 -8.06
C LYS A 10 3.62 4.36 -9.16
N ASP A 11 3.72 3.71 -10.31
CA ASP A 11 2.76 3.82 -11.42
C ASP A 11 1.59 2.84 -11.32
N TYR A 12 1.58 1.94 -10.32
CA TYR A 12 0.44 1.04 -10.11
C TYR A 12 -0.77 1.86 -9.66
N ASP A 13 -1.82 1.88 -10.46
CA ASP A 13 -3.02 2.66 -10.19
C ASP A 13 -3.86 2.01 -9.07
N LEU A 14 -3.80 2.61 -7.89
CA LEU A 14 -4.56 2.15 -6.73
C LEU A 14 -6.04 2.52 -6.81
N THR A 15 -6.50 3.28 -7.80
CA THR A 15 -7.91 3.71 -7.87
C THR A 15 -8.82 2.66 -8.52
N VAL A 16 -8.25 1.73 -9.29
CA VAL A 16 -8.99 0.72 -10.05
C VAL A 16 -9.11 -0.64 -9.35
N ILE A 17 -8.36 -0.85 -8.28
CA ILE A 17 -8.36 -2.10 -7.52
C ILE A 17 -9.49 -2.11 -6.48
N ASP A 18 -9.96 -3.29 -6.07
CA ASP A 18 -10.99 -3.40 -5.04
C ASP A 18 -10.42 -3.25 -3.61
N GLU A 19 -11.31 -3.20 -2.61
CA GLU A 19 -10.93 -3.05 -1.20
C GLU A 19 -10.13 -4.24 -0.66
N THR A 20 -10.37 -5.45 -1.18
CA THR A 20 -9.68 -6.67 -0.72
C THR A 20 -8.24 -6.64 -1.21
N GLU A 21 -8.05 -6.34 -2.50
CA GLU A 21 -6.73 -6.18 -3.10
C GLU A 21 -5.95 -5.03 -2.45
N LEU A 22 -6.62 -3.91 -2.13
CA LEU A 22 -6.00 -2.78 -1.42
C LEU A 22 -5.52 -3.18 0.00
N ALA A 23 -6.28 -4.01 0.71
CA ALA A 23 -5.92 -4.52 2.03
C ALA A 23 -4.75 -5.52 1.96
N ASP A 24 -4.76 -6.41 0.96
CA ASP A 24 -3.68 -7.36 0.73
C ASP A 24 -2.36 -6.64 0.40
N ILE A 25 -2.42 -5.62 -0.47
CA ILE A 25 -1.25 -4.77 -0.77
C ILE A 25 -0.70 -4.11 0.51
N MET A 26 -1.56 -3.56 1.37
CA MET A 26 -1.11 -2.94 2.62
C MET A 26 -0.40 -3.96 3.53
N LYS A 27 -0.97 -5.16 3.65
CA LYS A 27 -0.39 -6.24 4.46
C LYS A 27 1.00 -6.60 3.95
N ASP A 28 1.13 -6.85 2.65
CA ASP A 28 2.39 -7.26 2.06
C ASP A 28 3.48 -6.18 2.20
N ILE A 29 3.12 -4.88 2.10
CA ILE A 29 4.08 -3.78 2.23
C ILE A 29 4.58 -3.71 3.68
N CYS A 30 3.69 -3.92 4.65
CA CYS A 30 4.06 -3.95 6.07
C CYS A 30 4.98 -5.14 6.40
N GLU A 31 4.73 -6.31 5.82
CA GLU A 31 5.63 -7.48 5.96
C GLU A 31 7.01 -7.19 5.36
N THR A 32 7.05 -6.52 4.20
CA THR A 32 8.31 -6.09 3.57
C THR A 32 9.07 -5.07 4.42
N TYR A 33 8.36 -4.15 5.07
CA TYR A 33 8.95 -3.19 5.99
C TYR A 33 9.60 -3.89 7.19
N LEU A 34 8.94 -4.90 7.76
CA LEU A 34 9.50 -5.70 8.84
C LEU A 34 10.79 -6.39 8.40
N MET A 35 10.82 -7.02 7.22
CA MET A 35 12.04 -7.62 6.68
C MET A 35 13.16 -6.58 6.52
N CYS A 36 12.86 -5.41 5.95
CA CYS A 36 13.84 -4.34 5.77
C CYS A 36 14.46 -3.85 7.09
N ARG A 37 13.66 -3.83 8.17
CA ARG A 37 14.11 -3.48 9.53
C ARG A 37 15.02 -4.51 10.17
N TYR A 38 14.81 -5.80 9.89
CA TYR A 38 15.61 -6.89 10.47
C TYR A 38 16.86 -7.20 9.65
N GLU A 39 16.85 -7.01 8.33
CA GLU A 39 17.92 -7.43 7.41
C GLU A 39 18.81 -6.29 6.89
N VAL A 40 18.65 -5.06 7.41
CA VAL A 40 19.44 -3.86 7.01
C VAL A 40 19.36 -3.61 5.49
N SER A 41 18.15 -3.60 4.94
CA SER A 41 17.93 -3.26 3.52
C SER A 41 17.78 -1.75 3.32
N THR A 42 18.48 -1.20 2.33
CA THR A 42 18.39 0.22 1.93
C THR A 42 17.04 0.58 1.30
N ALA A 43 16.22 -0.41 0.93
CA ALA A 43 14.88 -0.22 0.36
C ALA A 43 13.84 0.30 1.39
N THR A 44 14.24 0.51 2.65
CA THR A 44 13.33 0.97 3.72
C THR A 44 12.57 2.25 3.35
N LEU A 45 13.18 3.19 2.62
CA LEU A 45 12.53 4.43 2.20
C LEU A 45 11.45 4.20 1.12
N ASP A 46 11.72 3.35 0.12
CA ASP A 46 10.75 3.03 -0.93
C ASP A 46 9.54 2.29 -0.36
N VAL A 47 9.76 1.42 0.63
CA VAL A 47 8.69 0.74 1.35
C VAL A 47 7.83 1.75 2.13
N TRP A 48 8.45 2.73 2.80
CA TRP A 48 7.72 3.80 3.49
C TRP A 48 6.86 4.64 2.55
N ASP A 49 7.40 5.03 1.39
CA ASP A 49 6.65 5.75 0.36
C ASP A 49 5.42 4.94 -0.08
N SER A 50 5.58 3.62 -0.27
CA SER A 50 4.46 2.73 -0.62
C SER A 50 3.41 2.64 0.50
N ILE A 51 3.82 2.54 1.78
CA ILE A 51 2.89 2.55 2.93
C ILE A 51 2.07 3.85 2.93
N GLU A 52 2.74 4.99 2.77
CA GLU A 52 2.07 6.30 2.80
C GLU A 52 1.05 6.40 1.65
N ARG A 53 1.44 5.97 0.44
CA ARG A 53 0.59 5.99 -0.75
C ARG A 53 -0.69 5.17 -0.56
N VAL A 54 -0.56 3.92 -0.10
CA VAL A 54 -1.71 3.03 0.10
C VAL A 54 -2.59 3.52 1.26
N SER A 55 -1.99 4.02 2.34
CA SER A 55 -2.72 4.59 3.48
C SER A 55 -3.59 5.79 3.08
N LYS A 56 -3.05 6.69 2.25
CA LYS A 56 -3.79 7.84 1.72
C LYS A 56 -5.01 7.40 0.91
N GLU A 57 -4.86 6.36 0.09
CA GLU A 57 -5.94 5.83 -0.72
C GLU A 57 -7.05 5.20 0.13
N ILE A 58 -6.70 4.39 1.13
CA ILE A 58 -7.67 3.82 2.10
C ILE A 58 -8.49 4.94 2.78
N VAL A 59 -7.79 5.98 3.25
CA VAL A 59 -8.46 7.13 3.90
C VAL A 59 -9.35 7.90 2.92
N ARG A 60 -8.92 8.06 1.66
CA ARG A 60 -9.71 8.71 0.61
C ARG A 60 -11.02 7.96 0.36
N ARG A 61 -10.96 6.63 0.15
CA ARG A 61 -12.14 5.79 -0.10
C ARG A 61 -13.08 5.74 1.09
N SER A 62 -12.55 5.66 2.31
CA SER A 62 -13.35 5.74 3.54
C SER A 62 -14.17 7.02 3.66
N ARG A 63 -13.62 8.16 3.19
CA ARG A 63 -14.33 9.45 3.17
C ARG A 63 -15.42 9.49 2.11
N THR A 64 -15.19 8.92 0.92
CA THR A 64 -16.20 8.81 -0.15
C THR A 64 -17.40 7.97 0.29
N ILE A 65 -17.16 6.81 0.90
CA ILE A 65 -18.24 5.95 1.43
C ILE A 65 -19.09 6.71 2.46
N LYS A 66 -18.45 7.51 3.34
CA LYS A 66 -19.15 8.33 4.33
C LYS A 66 -19.97 9.47 3.73
N SER A 67 -19.61 9.99 2.56
CA SER A 67 -20.38 11.03 1.87
C SER A 67 -21.58 10.48 1.11
N GLU A 68 -21.53 9.25 0.61
CA GLU A 68 -22.64 8.60 -0.10
C GLU A 68 -23.71 8.05 0.84
N ALA A 69 -23.36 7.81 2.10
CA ALA A 69 -24.27 7.34 3.15
C ALA A 69 -25.08 8.47 3.84
N ARG A 70 -24.98 9.72 3.36
CA ARG A 70 -25.70 10.89 3.87
C ARG A 70 -26.73 11.38 2.87
#